data_AF-A0A2E8J1A8-F1
#
_entry.id   AF-A0A2E8J1A8-F1
#
_cell.length_a   1.000
_cell.length_b   1.000
_cell.length_c   1.000
_cell.angle_alpha   90.00
_cell.angle_beta   90.00
_cell.angle_gamma   90.00
#
_symmetry.space_group_name_H-M   'P 1'
#
loop_
_entity.id
_entity.type
_entity.pdbx_description
1 polymer ?
#
loop_
_entity_poly.entity_id
_entity_poly.type
_entity_poly.pdbx_seq_one_letter_code
_entity_poly.pdbx_strand_id
1 'polypeptide(L)'
;MAMKIALLTDGVMVADRHTKNSEAYDVYLRAKDALYSRQFDSVLHAMELYQLSFCLDPEYATPRIEHAAARLIAYNNNNYGTLDEAFSIAKAELDKAKSLDFETSDYYATLGLYHNHMGYVYPGH
;
A
#
# COMPACT_ATOMS: atom_id res chain seq x y z
N MET A 1 31.51 27.01 1.80
CA MET A 1 30.06 27.23 1.63
C MET A 1 29.34 26.33 2.63
N ALA A 2 28.71 26.92 3.66
CA ALA A 2 27.89 26.17 4.61
C ALA A 2 26.44 26.17 4.12
N MET A 3 25.89 25.00 3.82
CA MET A 3 24.48 24.87 3.43
C MET A 3 23.64 24.93 4.72
N LYS A 4 22.99 26.07 4.93
CA LYS A 4 22.06 26.30 6.05
C LYS A 4 20.74 25.63 5.69
N ILE A 5 20.52 24.43 6.22
CA ILE A 5 19.23 23.75 6.16
C ILE A 5 18.26 24.55 7.04
N ALA A 6 17.42 25.36 6.40
CA ALA A 6 16.23 25.91 7.03
C ALA A 6 15.08 24.94 6.72
N LEU A 7 14.56 24.23 7.70
CA LEU A 7 13.37 23.40 7.52
C LEU A 7 12.35 23.68 8.64
N LEU A 8 11.32 24.43 8.22
CA LEU A 8 9.98 24.58 8.78
C LEU A 8 9.87 25.16 10.20
N THR A 9 10.21 26.44 10.32
CA THR A 9 9.53 27.32 11.29
C THR A 9 8.28 27.88 10.61
N ASP A 10 7.15 27.75 11.31
CA ASP A 10 5.81 28.31 11.02
C ASP A 10 4.81 27.31 10.40
N GLY A 11 4.16 26.54 11.28
CA GLY A 11 2.76 26.10 11.11
C GLY A 11 2.44 25.07 10.02
N VAL A 12 3.43 24.56 9.28
CA VAL A 12 3.18 23.46 8.33
C VAL A 12 2.92 22.19 9.13
N MET A 13 1.66 21.76 9.14
CA MET A 13 1.28 20.42 9.58
C MET A 13 2.00 19.43 8.67
N VAL A 14 3.09 18.84 9.15
CA VAL A 14 3.69 17.68 8.51
C VAL A 14 2.62 16.60 8.54
N ALA A 15 2.20 16.14 7.36
CA ALA A 15 1.23 15.04 7.25
C ALA A 15 1.70 13.89 8.15
N ASP A 16 0.78 13.34 8.95
CA ASP A 16 1.10 12.22 9.81
C ASP A 16 1.61 11.07 8.92
N ARG A 17 2.86 10.68 9.15
CA ARG A 17 3.51 9.61 8.39
C ARG A 17 2.97 8.24 8.79
N HIS A 18 2.27 8.17 9.92
CA HIS A 18 1.75 6.95 10.54
C HIS A 18 2.84 5.90 10.87
N THR A 19 4.10 6.32 10.89
CA THR A 19 5.26 5.55 11.34
C THR A 19 6.33 6.48 11.92
N LYS A 20 7.05 5.99 12.93
CA LYS A 20 8.28 6.62 13.45
C LYS A 20 9.55 6.08 12.80
N ASN A 21 9.45 4.97 12.05
CA ASN A 21 10.58 4.38 11.33
C ASN A 21 10.75 5.12 9.99
N SER A 22 11.76 5.99 9.92
CA SER A 22 12.05 6.77 8.71
C SER A 22 12.46 5.91 7.52
N GLU A 23 13.07 4.75 7.76
CA GLU A 23 13.46 3.82 6.70
C GLU A 23 12.23 3.13 6.10
N ALA A 24 11.30 2.67 6.95
CA ALA A 24 10.02 2.13 6.49
C ALA A 24 9.25 3.15 5.64
N TYR A 25 9.23 4.41 6.07
CA TYR A 25 8.59 5.50 5.33
C TYR A 25 9.28 5.80 3.99
N ASP A 26 10.61 5.85 3.93
CA ASP A 26 11.37 6.05 2.68
C ASP A 26 11.07 4.94 1.66
N VAL A 27 11.12 3.68 2.11
CA VAL A 27 10.80 2.52 1.27
C VAL A 27 9.36 2.60 0.75
N TYR A 28 8.41 3.01 1.59
CA TYR A 28 7.02 3.24 1.18
C TYR A 28 6.90 4.31 0.08
N LEU A 29 7.59 5.44 0.21
CA LEU A 29 7.56 6.49 -0.81
C LEU A 29 8.12 6.00 -2.15
N ARG A 30 9.21 5.23 -2.13
CA ARG A 30 9.78 4.60 -3.33
C ARG A 30 8.80 3.62 -3.98
N ALA A 31 8.04 2.89 -3.18
CA ALA A 31 6.99 2.00 -3.68
C ALA A 31 5.87 2.79 -4.38
N LYS A 32 5.45 3.93 -3.82
CA LYS A 32 4.45 4.83 -4.43
C LYS A 32 4.95 5.35 -5.78
N ASP A 33 6.19 5.80 -5.86
CA ASP A 33 6.80 6.28 -7.10
C ASP A 33 6.83 5.19 -8.18
N ALA A 34 7.21 3.96 -7.82
CA ALA A 34 7.17 2.82 -8.74
C ALA A 34 5.73 2.54 -9.23
N LEU A 35 4.75 2.54 -8.32
CA LEU A 35 3.34 2.28 -8.63
C LEU A 35 2.74 3.32 -9.59
N TYR A 36 3.15 4.59 -9.50
CA TYR A 36 2.63 5.67 -10.36
C TYR A 36 2.91 5.47 -11.84
N SER A 37 3.99 4.78 -12.21
CA SER A 37 4.27 4.44 -13.60
C SER A 37 3.23 3.50 -14.22
N ARG A 38 2.54 2.71 -13.37
CA ARG A 38 1.53 1.68 -13.73
C ARG A 38 2.00 0.64 -14.76
N GLN A 39 3.30 0.59 -15.06
CA GLN A 39 3.90 -0.47 -15.87
C GLN A 39 3.98 -1.74 -15.05
N PHE A 40 3.73 -2.89 -15.67
CA PHE A 40 3.60 -4.16 -14.95
C PHE A 40 4.81 -4.47 -14.05
N ASP A 41 6.03 -4.40 -14.59
CA ASP A 41 7.26 -4.65 -13.82
C ASP A 41 7.43 -3.66 -12.65
N SER A 42 6.98 -2.42 -12.83
CA SER A 42 7.03 -1.41 -11.77
C SER A 42 5.98 -1.64 -10.68
N VAL A 43 4.82 -2.22 -11.03
CA VAL A 43 3.83 -2.67 -10.05
C VAL A 43 4.40 -3.83 -9.23
N LEU A 44 5.08 -4.80 -9.87
CA LEU A 44 5.75 -5.89 -9.15
C LEU A 44 6.82 -5.36 -8.20
N HIS A 45 7.65 -4.43 -8.67
CA HIS A 45 8.66 -3.80 -7.81
C HIS A 45 8.04 -3.01 -6.66
N ALA A 46 6.93 -2.30 -6.90
CA ALA A 46 6.20 -1.62 -5.84
C ALA A 46 5.70 -2.61 -4.77
N MET A 47 5.23 -3.80 -5.15
CA MET A 47 4.83 -4.83 -4.19
C MET A 47 5.98 -5.25 -3.28
N GLU A 48 7.16 -5.53 -3.85
CA GLU A 48 8.36 -5.90 -3.08
C GLU A 48 8.74 -4.81 -2.07
N LEU A 49 8.69 -3.55 -2.51
CA LEU A 49 8.98 -2.40 -1.65
C LEU A 49 7.94 -2.21 -0.55
N TYR A 50 6.64 -2.34 -0.84
CA TYR A 50 5.62 -2.27 0.20
C TYR A 50 5.80 -3.38 1.25
N GLN A 51 6.12 -4.60 0.80
CA GLN A 51 6.42 -5.70 1.70
C GLN A 51 7.63 -5.41 2.58
N LEU A 52 8.72 -4.91 2.00
CA LEU A 52 9.89 -4.50 2.76
C LEU A 52 9.54 -3.41 3.79
N SER A 53 8.73 -2.42 3.42
CA SER A 53 8.32 -1.32 4.30
C SER A 53 7.60 -1.83 5.55
N PHE A 54 6.60 -2.71 5.41
CA PHE A 54 5.92 -3.27 6.59
C PHE A 54 6.72 -4.39 7.29
N CYS A 55 7.80 -4.90 6.71
CA CYS A 55 8.77 -5.74 7.42
C CYS A 55 9.68 -4.91 8.34
N LEU A 56 10.03 -3.68 7.92
CA LEU A 56 10.81 -2.73 8.70
C LEU A 56 10.00 -2.12 9.85
N ASP A 57 8.70 -1.90 9.64
CA ASP A 57 7.75 -1.49 10.67
C ASP A 57 6.44 -2.27 10.56
N PRO A 58 6.28 -3.37 11.34
CA PRO A 58 5.08 -4.20 11.29
C PRO A 58 3.77 -3.51 11.70
N GLU A 59 3.85 -2.42 12.46
CA GLU A 59 2.68 -1.61 12.88
C GLU A 59 2.33 -0.52 11.84
N TYR A 60 3.24 -0.23 10.91
CA TYR A 60 2.95 0.68 9.80
C TYR A 60 2.00 0.01 8.80
N ALA A 61 0.71 0.33 8.92
CA ALA A 61 -0.35 -0.34 8.16
C ALA A 61 -0.50 0.17 6.72
N THR A 62 -0.08 1.40 6.40
CA THR A 62 -0.24 1.99 5.06
C THR A 62 0.36 1.14 3.94
N PRO A 63 1.59 0.62 4.02
CA PRO A 63 2.17 -0.22 2.97
C PRO A 63 1.41 -1.53 2.77
N ARG A 64 0.76 -2.08 3.80
CA ARG A 64 -0.06 -3.30 3.67
C ARG A 64 -1.30 -3.06 2.81
N ILE A 65 -1.98 -1.94 3.03
CA ILE A 65 -3.15 -1.54 2.25
C ILE A 65 -2.76 -1.35 0.77
N GLU A 66 -1.65 -0.67 0.54
CA GLU A 66 -1.16 -0.36 -0.82
C GLU A 66 -0.61 -1.61 -1.52
N HIS A 67 0.00 -2.55 -0.78
CA HIS A 67 0.36 -3.87 -1.30
C HIS A 67 -0.87 -4.66 -1.74
N ALA A 68 -1.92 -4.71 -0.91
CA ALA A 68 -3.19 -5.34 -1.27
C ALA A 68 -3.78 -4.74 -2.56
N ALA A 69 -3.79 -3.40 -2.68
CA ALA A 69 -4.24 -2.71 -3.89
C ALA A 69 -3.39 -3.07 -5.11
N ALA A 70 -2.06 -3.04 -4.98
CA ALA A 70 -1.14 -3.38 -6.06
C ALA A 70 -1.35 -4.82 -6.57
N ARG A 71 -1.56 -5.79 -5.67
CA ARG A 71 -1.86 -7.18 -6.02
C ARG A 71 -3.13 -7.32 -6.84
N LEU A 72 -4.22 -6.70 -6.38
CA LEU A 72 -5.49 -6.70 -7.10
C LEU A 72 -5.32 -6.05 -8.49
N ILE A 73 -4.65 -4.90 -8.57
CA ILE A 73 -4.39 -4.22 -9.85
C ILE A 73 -3.57 -5.10 -10.80
N ALA A 74 -2.52 -5.76 -10.32
CA ALA A 74 -1.66 -6.60 -11.14
C ALA A 74 -2.41 -7.84 -11.66
N TYR A 75 -3.24 -8.47 -10.82
CA TYR A 75 -4.12 -9.55 -11.25
C TYR A 75 -5.08 -9.08 -12.35
N ASN A 76 -5.81 -7.99 -12.12
CA ASN A 76 -6.83 -7.51 -13.06
C ASN A 76 -6.27 -7.06 -14.41
N ASN A 77 -5.14 -6.37 -14.39
CA ASN A 77 -4.59 -5.76 -15.60
C ASN A 77 -3.68 -6.73 -16.37
N ASN A 78 -3.08 -7.72 -15.71
CA ASN A 78 -2.01 -8.53 -16.29
C ASN A 78 -2.14 -10.04 -15.99
N ASN A 79 -3.21 -10.49 -15.33
CA ASN A 79 -3.38 -11.87 -14.85
C ASN A 79 -2.18 -12.38 -14.03
N TYR A 80 -1.60 -11.50 -13.21
CA TYR A 80 -0.48 -11.86 -12.35
C TYR A 80 -0.92 -12.68 -11.14
N GLY A 81 -0.29 -13.85 -10.97
CA GLY A 81 -0.67 -14.82 -9.95
C GLY A 81 -2.03 -15.45 -10.22
N THR A 82 -2.54 -16.20 -9.24
CA THR A 82 -3.92 -16.72 -9.29
C THR A 82 -4.90 -15.75 -8.64
N LEU A 83 -6.19 -15.90 -9.00
CA LEU A 83 -7.27 -15.18 -8.31
C LEU A 83 -7.20 -15.44 -6.80
N ASP A 84 -7.16 -16.72 -6.39
CA ASP A 84 -7.15 -17.09 -4.98
C ASP A 84 -5.98 -16.47 -4.21
N GLU A 85 -4.79 -16.43 -4.78
CA GLU A 85 -3.62 -15.79 -4.17
C GLU A 85 -3.78 -14.27 -4.04
N ALA A 86 -4.22 -13.59 -5.11
CA ALA A 86 -4.35 -12.13 -5.10
C ALA A 86 -5.35 -11.69 -4.03
N PHE A 87 -6.50 -12.37 -3.94
CA PHE A 87 -7.57 -12.02 -3.02
C PHE A 87 -7.30 -12.47 -1.59
N SER A 88 -6.76 -13.67 -1.38
CA SER A 88 -6.44 -14.15 -0.04
C SER A 88 -5.41 -13.25 0.64
N ILE A 89 -4.38 -12.82 -0.10
CA ILE A 89 -3.35 -11.93 0.44
C ILE A 89 -3.91 -10.53 0.65
N ALA A 90 -4.65 -9.97 -0.32
CA ALA A 90 -5.27 -8.66 -0.15
C ALA A 90 -6.20 -8.62 1.06
N LYS A 91 -7.02 -9.66 1.26
CA LYS A 91 -7.90 -9.78 2.43
C LYS A 91 -7.12 -9.87 3.73
N ALA A 92 -6.08 -10.70 3.79
CA ALA A 92 -5.24 -10.84 4.98
C ALA A 92 -4.56 -9.52 5.38
N GLU A 93 -4.13 -8.72 4.40
CA GLU A 93 -3.49 -7.42 4.63
C GLU A 93 -4.46 -6.35 5.07
N LEU A 94 -5.65 -6.28 4.47
CA LEU A 94 -6.73 -5.42 4.92
C LEU A 94 -7.17 -5.80 6.34
N ASP A 95 -7.34 -7.09 6.65
CA ASP A 95 -7.66 -7.55 8.01
C ASP A 95 -6.58 -7.16 9.01
N LYS A 96 -5.31 -7.23 8.61
CA LYS A 96 -4.21 -6.81 9.47
C LYS A 96 -4.25 -5.30 9.71
N ALA A 97 -4.48 -4.48 8.68
CA ALA A 97 -4.63 -3.03 8.83
C ALA A 97 -5.82 -2.67 9.75
N LYS A 98 -6.96 -3.33 9.57
CA LYS A 98 -8.13 -3.19 10.44
C LYS A 98 -7.84 -3.59 11.89
N SER A 99 -7.06 -4.66 12.12
CA SER A 99 -6.66 -5.07 13.48
C SER A 99 -5.73 -4.08 14.20
N LEU A 100 -5.11 -3.16 13.44
CA LEU A 100 -4.29 -2.06 13.95
C LEU A 100 -5.12 -0.76 14.08
N ASP A 101 -6.45 -0.85 14.00
CA ASP A 101 -7.40 0.28 13.98
C ASP A 101 -7.08 1.32 12.89
N PHE A 102 -6.54 0.86 11.75
CA PHE A 102 -6.06 1.72 10.66
C PHE A 102 -6.95 1.58 9.41
N GLU A 103 -8.11 2.23 9.45
CA GLU A 103 -9.12 2.23 8.38
C GLU A 103 -9.17 3.59 7.66
N THR A 104 -8.14 3.90 6.87
CA THR A 104 -8.06 5.15 6.10
C THR A 104 -8.95 5.16 4.85
N SER A 105 -8.99 6.27 4.11
CA SER A 105 -9.64 6.32 2.80
C SER A 105 -9.12 5.24 1.85
N ASP A 106 -7.81 5.00 1.85
CA ASP A 106 -7.16 4.02 0.97
C ASP A 106 -7.52 2.59 1.37
N TYR A 107 -7.74 2.34 2.66
CA TYR A 107 -8.28 1.07 3.15
C TYR A 107 -9.65 0.80 2.50
N TYR A 108 -10.59 1.76 2.58
CA TYR A 108 -11.92 1.57 2.00
C TYR A 108 -11.92 1.56 0.47
N ALA A 109 -11.04 2.31 -0.19
CA ALA A 109 -10.87 2.24 -1.64
C ALA A 109 -10.40 0.85 -2.08
N THR A 110 -9.43 0.28 -1.36
CA THR A 110 -8.90 -1.07 -1.62
C THR A 110 -9.93 -2.14 -1.29
N LEU A 111 -10.69 -1.98 -0.21
CA LEU A 111 -11.79 -2.88 0.13
C LEU A 111 -12.91 -2.84 -0.92
N GLY A 112 -13.21 -1.66 -1.46
CA GLY A 112 -14.12 -1.50 -2.60
C GLY A 112 -13.60 -2.21 -3.85
N LEU A 113 -12.31 -2.09 -4.15
CA LEU A 113 -11.66 -2.83 -5.24
C LEU A 113 -11.77 -4.35 -5.03
N TYR A 114 -11.49 -4.83 -3.83
CA TYR A 114 -11.61 -6.23 -3.44
C TYR A 114 -13.04 -6.75 -3.67
N HIS A 115 -14.06 -6.06 -3.14
CA HIS A 115 -15.46 -6.47 -3.29
C HIS A 115 -15.98 -6.38 -4.71
N ASN A 116 -15.59 -5.34 -5.46
CA ASN A 116 -15.98 -5.20 -6.86
C ASN A 116 -15.54 -6.43 -7.66
N HIS A 117 -14.29 -6.87 -7.49
CA HIS A 117 -13.78 -8.02 -8.22
C HIS A 117 -14.37 -9.33 -7.69
N MET A 118 -14.58 -9.48 -6.38
CA MET A 118 -15.30 -10.65 -5.83
C MET A 118 -16.73 -10.75 -6.38
N GLY A 119 -17.45 -9.63 -6.47
CA GLY A 119 -18.82 -9.61 -7.01
C GLY A 119 -18.89 -9.94 -8.49
N TYR A 120 -17.84 -9.64 -9.27
CA TYR A 120 -17.72 -10.07 -10.66
C TYR A 120 -17.40 -11.56 -10.80
N VAL A 121 -16.57 -12.10 -9.92
CA VAL A 121 -16.08 -13.49 -10.00
C VAL A 121 -17.05 -14.48 -9.34
N TYR A 122 -17.75 -14.05 -8.30
CA TYR A 122 -18.75 -14.80 -7.54
C TYR A 122 -20.04 -13.98 -7.36
N PRO A 123 -20.88 -13.86 -8.40
CA PRO A 123 -22.14 -13.13 -8.28
C PRO A 123 -23.10 -13.89 -7.34
N GLY A 124 -23.31 -13.39 -6.11
CA GLY A 124 -24.29 -13.95 -5.16
C GLY A 124 -23.92 -13.98 -3.68
N HIS A 125 -22.82 -13.34 -3.26
CA HIS A 125 -22.44 -13.17 -1.86
C HIS A 125 -22.71 -11.76 -1.34
#